data_AF-A0AA42B7K5-F1
#
_entry.id   AF-A0AA42B7K5-F1
#
_cell.length_a   1.000
_cell.length_b   1.000
_cell.length_c   1.000
_cell.angle_alpha   90.00
_cell.angle_beta   90.00
_cell.angle_gamma   90.00
#
_symmetry.space_group_name_H-M   'P 1'
#
loop_
_entity.id
_entity.type
_entity.pdbx_description
1 polymer ?
#
loop_
_entity_poly.entity_id
_entity_poly.type
_entity_poly.pdbx_seq_one_letter_code
_entity_poly.pdbx_strand_id
1 'polypeptide(L)'
;MSKLIKRSLVATALAGAMAMSGTVMSDPLTDVQKASASINTDAAKSQAKIDNVVDQTQVLLDEYRTTLDEIENQEIYNDHVSRLVADQEDSISSLQTQIDGIENTKRGVVPLMYQMIDVLEQFVALDIPINMDERLKRIAKLREVMSQSNVTTSEQYRLVLEAYMVENEYGTKIRAYTGELEYEGTNITVDFFHLGRIAFVAQSLDLKNVWAWDNKDRKWVKLDDEFIRPITTAIRMARKQAPFDLVKLPIQAAENVQ
;
A
#
# COMPACT_ATOMS: atom_id res chain seq x y z
N MET A 1 -40.16 21.42 -38.95
CA MET A 1 -40.37 22.03 -40.29
C MET A 1 -40.03 21.00 -41.36
N SER A 2 -41.05 20.40 -41.97
CA SER A 2 -40.92 19.35 -42.99
C SER A 2 -40.82 20.00 -44.37
N LYS A 3 -39.72 19.74 -45.11
CA LYS A 3 -39.58 20.12 -46.52
C LYS A 3 -39.87 18.90 -47.40
N LEU A 4 -41.03 18.99 -48.03
CA LEU A 4 -41.55 18.31 -49.21
C LEU A 4 -40.48 17.69 -50.14
N ILE A 5 -40.57 16.38 -50.37
CA ILE A 5 -39.95 15.69 -51.50
C ILE A 5 -40.96 15.69 -52.66
N LYS A 6 -40.64 16.41 -53.73
CA LYS A 6 -41.32 16.33 -55.04
C LYS A 6 -40.38 15.69 -56.04
N ARG A 7 -40.69 14.49 -56.55
CA ARG A 7 -40.32 13.94 -57.88
C ARG A 7 -41.28 12.78 -58.17
N SER A 8 -42.42 12.96 -58.86
CA SER A 8 -42.65 13.14 -60.30
C SER A 8 -42.38 11.89 -61.16
N LEU A 9 -43.47 11.44 -61.82
CA LEU A 9 -43.55 10.76 -63.11
C LEU A 9 -43.39 9.22 -63.14
N VAL A 10 -44.42 8.52 -62.68
CA VAL A 10 -44.77 7.19 -63.21
C VAL A 10 -45.70 7.42 -64.41
N ALA A 11 -45.17 7.24 -65.62
CA ALA A 11 -45.97 7.27 -66.85
C ALA A 11 -46.68 5.92 -67.02
N THR A 12 -47.92 5.84 -66.54
CA THR A 12 -48.84 4.75 -66.88
C THR A 12 -49.33 4.94 -68.31
N ALA A 13 -48.68 4.31 -69.29
CA ALA A 13 -49.25 4.16 -70.63
C ALA A 13 -50.18 2.94 -70.64
N LEU A 14 -51.47 3.17 -70.30
CA LEU A 14 -52.55 2.23 -70.56
C LEU A 14 -52.63 1.98 -72.07
N ALA A 15 -52.30 0.77 -72.51
CA ALA A 15 -52.63 0.29 -73.85
C ALA A 15 -54.13 -0.05 -73.89
N GLY A 16 -54.92 0.75 -74.61
CA GLY A 16 -56.36 0.54 -74.73
C GLY A 16 -56.96 1.33 -75.89
N ALA A 17 -56.87 0.79 -77.11
CA ALA A 17 -57.76 1.14 -78.21
C ALA A 17 -58.03 -0.12 -79.05
N MET A 18 -59.14 -0.77 -78.73
CA MET A 18 -59.74 -1.89 -79.46
C MET A 18 -60.74 -1.33 -80.49
N ALA A 19 -60.72 -1.93 -81.68
CA ALA A 19 -61.77 -2.02 -82.71
C ALA A 19 -62.11 -0.78 -83.56
N MET A 20 -61.76 -0.84 -84.86
CA MET A 20 -62.73 -0.80 -85.97
C MET A 20 -62.19 -1.63 -87.14
N SER A 21 -63.01 -2.57 -87.62
CA SER A 21 -62.71 -3.57 -88.66
C SER A 21 -62.56 -2.96 -90.05
N GLY A 22 -61.52 -3.38 -90.77
CA GLY A 22 -61.30 -3.16 -92.20
C GLY A 22 -60.15 -4.05 -92.67
N THR A 23 -60.38 -4.83 -93.72
CA THR A 23 -59.59 -5.98 -94.16
C THR A 23 -58.16 -5.66 -94.63
N VAL A 24 -57.21 -6.44 -94.09
CA VAL A 24 -55.98 -6.97 -94.72
C VAL A 24 -54.96 -5.94 -95.23
N MET A 25 -53.95 -5.68 -94.41
CA MET A 25 -52.55 -5.80 -94.84
C MET A 25 -51.74 -6.46 -93.72
N SER A 26 -51.15 -7.60 -94.05
CA SER A 26 -50.20 -8.33 -93.22
C SER A 26 -48.87 -7.57 -93.17
N ASP A 27 -48.73 -6.63 -92.22
CA ASP A 27 -47.42 -6.28 -91.60
C ASP A 27 -47.44 -5.39 -90.31
N PRO A 28 -48.54 -5.14 -89.56
CA PRO A 28 -48.42 -4.29 -88.36
C PRO A 28 -48.00 -5.07 -87.10
N LEU A 29 -48.09 -6.40 -87.11
CA LEU A 29 -47.76 -7.21 -85.93
C LEU A 29 -46.24 -7.28 -85.71
N THR A 30 -45.48 -7.38 -86.79
CA THR A 30 -44.02 -7.50 -86.81
C THR A 30 -43.33 -6.20 -86.39
N ASP A 31 -43.85 -5.05 -86.83
CA ASP A 31 -43.34 -3.74 -86.44
C ASP A 31 -43.70 -3.38 -84.99
N VAL A 32 -44.89 -3.72 -84.52
CA VAL A 32 -45.26 -3.58 -83.09
C VAL A 32 -44.43 -4.50 -82.21
N GLN A 33 -44.12 -5.72 -82.66
CA GLN A 33 -43.23 -6.64 -81.95
C GLN A 33 -41.79 -6.13 -81.88
N LYS A 34 -41.24 -5.54 -82.96
CA LYS A 34 -39.92 -4.89 -82.96
C LYS A 34 -39.87 -3.67 -82.05
N ALA A 35 -40.88 -2.80 -82.11
CA ALA A 35 -40.98 -1.64 -81.23
C ALA A 35 -41.07 -2.05 -79.75
N SER A 36 -41.88 -3.07 -79.45
CA SER A 36 -41.99 -3.63 -78.09
C SER A 36 -40.68 -4.26 -77.61
N ALA A 37 -39.95 -4.95 -78.49
CA ALA A 37 -38.62 -5.49 -78.18
C ALA A 37 -37.61 -4.37 -77.87
N SER A 38 -37.59 -3.29 -78.66
CA SER A 38 -36.72 -2.13 -78.38
C SER A 38 -37.07 -1.47 -77.04
N ILE A 39 -38.36 -1.24 -76.77
CA ILE A 39 -38.83 -0.67 -75.51
C ILE A 39 -38.40 -1.54 -74.33
N ASN A 40 -38.54 -2.87 -74.44
CA ASN A 40 -38.07 -3.78 -73.40
C ASN A 40 -36.55 -3.71 -73.19
N THR A 41 -35.75 -3.58 -74.25
CA THR A 41 -34.30 -3.43 -74.12
C THR A 41 -33.88 -2.11 -73.47
N ASP A 42 -34.57 -1.01 -73.77
CA ASP A 42 -34.25 0.29 -73.19
C ASP A 42 -34.81 0.45 -71.76
N ALA A 43 -35.95 -0.18 -71.48
CA ALA A 43 -36.47 -0.37 -70.12
C ALA A 43 -35.48 -1.19 -69.27
N ALA A 44 -34.92 -2.28 -69.81
CA ALA A 44 -33.91 -3.08 -69.12
C ALA A 44 -32.62 -2.27 -68.83
N LYS A 45 -32.14 -1.46 -69.78
CA LYS A 45 -30.98 -0.56 -69.54
C LYS A 45 -31.27 0.50 -68.47
N SER A 46 -32.48 1.05 -68.46
CA SER A 46 -32.90 2.03 -67.46
C SER A 46 -33.03 1.37 -66.08
N GLN A 47 -33.59 0.16 -66.03
CA GLN A 47 -33.68 -0.63 -64.82
C GLN A 47 -32.28 -0.95 -64.26
N ALA A 48 -31.32 -1.35 -65.09
CA ALA A 48 -29.94 -1.59 -64.66
C ALA A 48 -29.26 -0.33 -64.04
N LYS A 49 -29.58 0.86 -64.55
CA LYS A 49 -29.11 2.13 -63.93
C LYS A 49 -29.80 2.41 -62.60
N ILE A 50 -31.10 2.14 -62.50
CA ILE A 50 -31.87 2.28 -61.25
C ILE A 50 -31.30 1.33 -60.21
N ASP A 51 -31.10 0.06 -60.56
CA ASP A 51 -30.54 -0.96 -59.67
C ASP A 51 -29.17 -0.53 -59.15
N ASN A 52 -28.27 -0.03 -60.03
CA ASN A 52 -26.96 0.46 -59.61
C ASN A 52 -27.04 1.65 -58.63
N VAL A 53 -27.93 2.61 -58.87
CA VAL A 53 -28.12 3.76 -57.97
C VAL A 53 -28.71 3.31 -56.64
N VAL A 54 -29.64 2.34 -56.66
CA VAL A 54 -30.21 1.76 -55.44
C VAL A 54 -29.13 1.05 -54.63
N ASP A 55 -28.28 0.24 -55.27
CA ASP A 55 -27.16 -0.45 -54.62
C ASP A 55 -26.18 0.54 -53.97
N GLN A 56 -25.77 1.58 -54.72
CA GLN A 56 -24.90 2.64 -54.19
C GLN A 56 -25.54 3.39 -53.01
N THR A 57 -26.84 3.66 -53.09
CA THR A 57 -27.58 4.33 -52.01
C THR A 57 -27.63 3.46 -50.75
N GLN A 58 -27.79 2.14 -50.91
CA GLN A 58 -27.76 1.21 -49.78
C GLN A 58 -26.37 1.18 -49.12
N VAL A 59 -25.30 1.07 -49.91
CA VAL A 59 -23.92 1.11 -49.39
C VAL A 59 -23.64 2.39 -48.62
N LEU A 60 -23.96 3.56 -49.19
CA LEU A 60 -23.80 4.86 -48.52
C LEU A 60 -24.62 4.99 -47.24
N LEU A 61 -25.83 4.40 -47.20
CA LEU A 61 -26.67 4.41 -46.00
C LEU A 61 -26.06 3.56 -44.89
N ASP A 62 -25.49 2.40 -45.24
CA ASP A 62 -24.83 1.53 -44.27
C ASP A 62 -23.53 2.16 -43.75
N GLU A 63 -22.70 2.74 -44.63
CA GLU A 63 -21.52 3.51 -44.23
C GLU A 63 -21.88 4.67 -43.30
N TYR A 64 -22.95 5.41 -43.60
CA TYR A 64 -23.45 6.50 -42.74
C TYR A 64 -23.85 5.99 -41.35
N ARG A 65 -24.55 4.85 -41.28
CA ARG A 65 -24.95 4.24 -40.00
C ARG A 65 -23.75 3.77 -39.19
N THR A 66 -22.80 3.06 -39.81
CA THR A 66 -21.56 2.65 -39.14
C THR A 66 -20.77 3.84 -38.62
N THR A 67 -20.68 4.92 -39.41
CA THR A 67 -20.00 6.15 -38.98
C THR A 67 -20.70 6.80 -37.79
N LEU A 68 -22.04 6.78 -37.74
CA LEU A 68 -22.78 7.29 -36.58
C LEU A 68 -22.52 6.47 -35.32
N ASP A 69 -22.50 5.14 -35.43
CA ASP A 69 -22.20 4.24 -34.31
C ASP A 69 -20.76 4.45 -33.79
N GLU A 70 -19.81 4.68 -34.70
CA GLU A 70 -18.43 5.04 -34.36
C GLU A 70 -18.36 6.38 -33.60
N ILE A 71 -19.09 7.40 -34.05
CA ILE A 71 -19.17 8.71 -33.37
C ILE A 71 -19.73 8.54 -31.95
N GLU A 72 -20.83 7.82 -31.77
CA GLU A 72 -21.43 7.61 -30.45
C GLU A 72 -20.47 6.90 -29.49
N ASN A 73 -19.78 5.86 -29.97
CA ASN A 73 -18.77 5.15 -29.18
C ASN A 73 -17.59 6.08 -28.82
N GLN A 74 -17.13 6.89 -29.76
CA GLN A 74 -16.03 7.83 -29.54
C GLN A 74 -16.40 8.93 -28.54
N GLU A 75 -17.65 9.42 -28.57
CA GLU A 75 -18.17 10.38 -27.59
C GLU A 75 -18.20 9.79 -26.17
N ILE A 76 -18.70 8.56 -26.01
CA ILE A 76 -18.69 7.85 -24.73
C ILE A 76 -17.25 7.65 -24.23
N TYR A 77 -16.34 7.26 -25.11
CA TYR A 77 -14.93 7.07 -24.75
C TYR A 77 -14.26 8.38 -24.33
N ASN A 78 -14.51 9.47 -25.05
CA ASN A 78 -13.99 10.80 -24.69
C ASN A 78 -14.53 11.27 -23.34
N ASP A 79 -15.82 11.05 -23.04
CA ASP A 79 -16.39 11.36 -21.73
C ASP A 79 -15.73 10.53 -20.62
N HIS A 80 -15.52 9.23 -20.84
CA HIS A 80 -14.81 8.37 -19.89
C HIS A 80 -13.38 8.87 -19.60
N VAL A 81 -12.60 9.18 -20.65
CA VAL A 81 -11.25 9.71 -20.50
C VAL A 81 -11.26 11.06 -19.79
N SER A 82 -12.22 11.94 -20.09
CA SER A 82 -12.34 13.25 -19.44
C SER A 82 -12.59 13.12 -17.93
N ARG A 83 -13.44 12.18 -17.51
CA ARG A 83 -13.64 11.88 -16.09
C ARG A 83 -12.39 11.32 -15.41
N LEU A 84 -11.65 10.45 -16.11
CA LEU A 84 -10.40 9.90 -15.60
C LEU A 84 -9.35 10.99 -15.39
N VAL A 85 -9.24 11.93 -16.33
CA VAL A 85 -8.33 13.07 -16.20
C VAL A 85 -8.72 13.94 -15.00
N ALA A 86 -9.99 14.24 -14.81
CA ALA A 86 -10.45 15.01 -13.65
C ALA A 86 -10.12 14.33 -12.31
N ASP A 87 -10.34 13.01 -12.19
CA ASP A 87 -9.99 12.23 -10.99
C ASP A 87 -8.47 12.20 -10.73
N GLN A 88 -7.66 12.14 -11.80
CA GLN A 88 -6.22 12.22 -11.71
C GLN A 88 -5.74 13.60 -11.28
N GLU A 89 -6.33 14.68 -11.79
CA GLU A 89 -6.03 16.06 -11.38
C GLU A 89 -6.35 16.30 -9.90
N ASP A 90 -7.50 15.81 -9.44
CA ASP A 90 -7.90 15.85 -8.02
C ASP A 90 -6.91 15.04 -7.15
N SER A 91 -6.51 13.86 -7.61
CA SER A 91 -5.53 13.02 -6.93
C SER A 91 -4.16 13.70 -6.84
N ILE A 92 -3.70 14.35 -7.90
CA ILE A 92 -2.45 15.12 -7.92
C ILE A 92 -2.52 16.27 -6.90
N SER A 93 -3.63 17.01 -6.88
CA SER A 93 -3.84 18.12 -5.93
C SER A 93 -3.81 17.64 -4.46
N SER A 94 -4.46 16.52 -4.18
CA SER A 94 -4.44 15.88 -2.85
C SER A 94 -3.03 15.44 -2.46
N LEU A 95 -2.30 14.77 -3.36
CA LEU A 95 -0.93 14.33 -3.11
C LEU A 95 0.02 15.52 -2.89
N GLN A 96 -0.13 16.60 -3.66
CA GLN A 96 0.66 17.81 -3.47
C GLN A 96 0.43 18.42 -2.08
N THR A 97 -0.83 18.50 -1.65
CA THR A 97 -1.17 18.97 -0.29
C THR A 97 -0.54 18.09 0.79
N GLN A 98 -0.52 16.76 0.60
CA GLN A 98 0.15 15.84 1.52
C GLN A 98 1.67 16.04 1.53
N ILE A 99 2.30 16.23 0.37
CA ILE A 99 3.73 16.52 0.24
C ILE A 99 4.09 17.81 0.98
N ASP A 100 3.30 18.87 0.80
CA ASP A 100 3.51 20.14 1.47
C ASP A 100 3.34 20.00 3.00
N GLY A 101 2.42 19.14 3.45
CA GLY A 101 2.21 18.80 4.86
C GLY A 101 3.35 17.98 5.51
N ILE A 102 4.06 17.17 4.73
CA ILE A 102 5.17 16.32 5.23
C ILE A 102 6.28 17.19 5.83
N GLU A 103 6.58 18.35 5.26
CA GLU A 103 7.66 19.19 5.76
C GLU A 103 7.35 19.73 7.16
N ASN A 104 6.10 20.16 7.40
CA ASN A 104 5.65 20.59 8.72
C ASN A 104 5.72 19.45 9.75
N THR A 105 5.27 18.25 9.37
CA THR A 105 5.37 17.06 10.23
C THR A 105 6.84 16.74 10.56
N LYS A 106 7.74 16.76 9.57
CA LYS A 106 9.17 16.51 9.76
C LYS A 106 9.81 17.52 10.73
N ARG A 107 9.44 18.80 10.64
CA ARG A 107 9.94 19.85 11.56
C ARG A 107 9.56 19.57 13.02
N GLY A 108 8.41 18.95 13.29
CA GLY A 108 7.99 18.57 14.64
C GLY A 108 8.59 17.26 15.14
N VAL A 109 8.72 16.26 14.26
CA VAL A 109 9.15 14.90 14.66
C VAL A 109 10.64 14.83 14.98
N VAL A 110 11.51 15.55 14.25
CA VAL A 110 12.96 15.48 14.49
C VAL A 110 13.34 15.96 15.90
N PRO A 111 12.88 17.14 16.38
CA PRO A 111 13.13 17.56 17.77
C PRO A 111 12.60 16.56 18.80
N LEU A 112 11.42 15.97 18.56
CA LEU A 112 10.85 14.95 19.44
C LEU A 112 11.75 13.72 19.51
N MET A 113 12.31 13.25 18.39
CA MET A 113 13.24 12.11 18.39
C MET A 113 14.50 12.40 19.21
N TYR A 114 15.06 13.60 19.14
CA TYR A 114 16.18 13.98 20.01
C TYR A 114 15.78 13.95 21.50
N GLN A 115 14.62 14.52 21.83
CA GLN A 115 14.10 14.47 23.21
C GLN A 115 13.88 13.03 23.68
N MET A 116 13.35 12.15 22.82
CA MET A 116 13.18 10.74 23.14
C MET A 116 14.53 10.06 23.43
N ILE A 117 15.57 10.34 22.65
CA ILE A 117 16.92 9.80 22.90
C ILE A 117 17.46 10.32 24.24
N ASP A 118 17.28 11.60 24.54
CA ASP A 118 17.71 12.20 25.81
C ASP A 118 16.98 11.58 27.01
N VAL A 119 15.66 11.37 26.89
CA VAL A 119 14.85 10.70 27.91
C VAL A 119 15.30 9.24 28.09
N LEU A 120 15.61 8.54 27.00
CA LEU A 120 16.11 7.18 27.05
C LEU A 120 17.45 7.10 27.80
N GLU A 121 18.35 8.05 27.57
CA GLU A 121 19.63 8.14 28.27
C GLU A 121 19.46 8.43 29.76
N GLN A 122 18.60 9.39 30.12
CA GLN A 122 18.28 9.67 31.53
C GLN A 122 17.66 8.46 32.22
N PHE A 123 16.76 7.77 31.53
CA PHE A 123 16.15 6.56 32.03
C PHE A 123 17.19 5.46 32.30
N VAL A 124 18.10 5.20 31.34
CA VAL A 124 19.20 4.24 31.51
C VAL A 124 20.11 4.62 32.68
N ALA A 125 20.37 5.91 32.90
CA ALA A 125 21.21 6.38 34.00
C ALA A 125 20.59 6.16 35.38
N LEU A 126 19.27 6.38 35.53
CA LEU A 126 18.53 6.25 36.79
C LEU A 126 18.11 4.80 37.09
N ASP A 127 18.05 3.97 36.07
CA ASP A 127 17.68 2.57 36.14
C ASP A 127 18.82 1.69 36.69
N ILE A 128 18.48 0.45 37.01
CA ILE A 128 19.42 -0.60 37.40
C ILE A 128 20.49 -0.78 36.30
N PRO A 129 21.79 -0.95 36.65
CA PRO A 129 22.89 -1.00 35.69
C PRO A 129 23.03 -2.38 35.01
N ILE A 130 21.96 -2.83 34.34
CA ILE A 130 21.93 -4.05 33.53
C ILE A 130 22.46 -3.76 32.12
N ASN A 131 23.41 -4.58 31.64
CA ASN A 131 23.97 -4.51 30.27
C ASN A 131 24.33 -3.08 29.83
N MET A 132 24.94 -2.30 30.74
CA MET A 132 25.12 -0.86 30.57
C MET A 132 25.88 -0.51 29.28
N ASP A 133 26.92 -1.27 28.96
CA ASP A 133 27.71 -1.06 27.74
C ASP A 133 26.89 -1.18 26.46
N GLU A 134 26.01 -2.18 26.36
CA GLU A 134 25.16 -2.37 25.18
C GLU A 134 24.14 -1.23 25.05
N ARG A 135 23.57 -0.80 26.17
CA ARG A 135 22.56 0.26 26.22
C ARG A 135 23.16 1.61 25.83
N LEU A 136 24.33 1.95 26.38
CA LEU A 136 25.05 3.18 26.02
C LEU A 136 25.53 3.17 24.57
N LYS A 137 26.03 2.03 24.07
CA LYS A 137 26.39 1.88 22.64
C LYS A 137 25.17 2.10 21.73
N ARG A 138 24.00 1.59 22.11
CA ARG A 138 22.75 1.79 21.35
C ARG A 138 22.37 3.27 21.30
N ILE A 139 22.39 3.97 22.43
CA ILE A 139 22.09 5.40 22.50
C ILE A 139 23.08 6.21 21.65
N ALA A 140 24.38 5.93 21.77
CA ALA A 140 25.41 6.58 20.95
C ALA A 140 25.16 6.35 19.45
N LYS A 141 24.77 5.13 19.06
CA LYS A 141 24.44 4.81 17.67
C LYS A 141 23.21 5.55 17.18
N LEU A 142 22.18 5.71 18.01
CA LEU A 142 20.99 6.51 17.66
C LEU A 142 21.38 7.96 17.40
N ARG A 143 22.19 8.58 18.28
CA ARG A 143 22.67 9.95 18.07
C ARG A 143 23.46 10.11 16.77
N GLU A 144 24.30 9.12 16.44
CA GLU A 144 25.04 9.09 15.17
C GLU A 144 24.06 9.07 13.97
N VAL A 145 23.10 8.13 13.98
CA VAL A 145 22.12 7.93 12.91
C VAL A 145 21.22 9.16 12.69
N MET A 146 20.93 9.91 13.75
CA MET A 146 20.18 11.18 13.66
C MET A 146 20.90 12.26 12.83
N SER A 147 22.23 12.19 12.73
CA SER A 147 23.05 13.11 11.93
C SER A 147 23.39 12.61 10.52
N GLN A 148 23.06 11.34 10.22
CA GLN A 148 23.38 10.71 8.95
C GLN A 148 22.39 11.09 7.84
N SER A 149 22.88 11.67 6.75
CA SER A 149 22.05 12.13 5.62
C SER A 149 21.52 11.00 4.74
N ASN A 150 22.15 9.82 4.77
CA ASN A 150 21.74 8.64 4.02
C ASN A 150 20.61 7.85 4.72
N VAL A 151 20.21 8.26 5.92
CA VAL A 151 19.13 7.61 6.67
C VAL A 151 17.88 8.48 6.60
N THR A 152 16.76 7.88 6.20
CA THR A 152 15.49 8.61 6.10
C THR A 152 14.94 8.91 7.49
N THR A 153 14.16 9.99 7.62
CA THR A 153 13.50 10.34 8.90
C THR A 153 12.62 9.19 9.44
N SER A 154 11.96 8.45 8.55
CA SER A 154 11.14 7.28 8.92
C SER A 154 11.99 6.15 9.52
N GLU A 155 13.19 5.94 8.98
CA GLU A 155 14.13 4.95 9.48
C GLU A 155 14.70 5.36 10.84
N GLN A 156 15.08 6.64 11.01
CA GLN A 156 15.49 7.20 12.29
C GLN A 156 14.41 6.98 13.37
N TYR A 157 13.15 7.29 13.03
CA TYR A 157 12.02 7.09 13.93
C TYR A 157 11.83 5.62 14.32
N ARG A 158 11.91 4.70 13.35
CA ARG A 158 11.81 3.26 13.60
C ARG A 158 12.87 2.79 14.60
N LEU A 159 14.12 3.21 14.41
CA LEU A 159 15.23 2.82 15.29
C LEU A 159 15.07 3.36 16.72
N VAL A 160 14.58 4.60 16.87
CA VAL A 160 14.26 5.16 18.19
C VAL A 160 13.17 4.34 18.87
N LEU A 161 12.07 4.02 18.17
CA LEU A 161 11.01 3.18 18.73
C LEU A 161 11.50 1.77 19.08
N GLU A 162 12.32 1.17 18.23
CA GLU A 162 12.92 -0.14 18.49
C GLU A 162 13.76 -0.11 19.77
N ALA A 163 14.54 0.94 20.00
CA ALA A 163 15.31 1.08 21.22
C ALA A 163 14.40 1.15 22.48
N TYR A 164 13.26 1.85 22.39
CA TYR A 164 12.24 1.84 23.46
C TYR A 164 11.62 0.46 23.66
N MET A 165 11.31 -0.27 22.58
CA MET A 165 10.79 -1.63 22.67
C MET A 165 11.79 -2.58 23.35
N VAL A 166 13.07 -2.47 23.01
CA VAL A 166 14.14 -3.25 23.65
C VAL A 166 14.27 -2.86 25.13
N GLU A 167 14.16 -1.58 25.48
CA GLU A 167 14.16 -1.15 26.88
C GLU A 167 12.95 -1.66 27.67
N ASN A 168 11.78 -1.67 27.07
CA ASN A 168 10.59 -2.27 27.66
C ASN A 168 10.77 -3.78 27.86
N GLU A 169 11.42 -4.47 26.92
CA GLU A 169 11.69 -5.90 26.99
C GLU A 169 12.62 -6.27 28.15
N TYR A 170 13.61 -5.44 28.48
CA TYR A 170 14.42 -5.62 29.71
C TYR A 170 13.56 -5.58 30.98
N GLY A 171 12.38 -4.96 30.93
CA GLY A 171 11.44 -4.90 32.06
C GLY A 171 10.75 -6.23 32.39
N THR A 172 10.68 -7.16 31.44
CA THR A 172 9.92 -8.43 31.61
C THR A 172 10.76 -9.68 31.45
N LYS A 173 11.91 -9.61 30.78
CA LYS A 173 12.74 -10.79 30.51
C LYS A 173 13.54 -11.26 31.72
N ILE A 174 13.77 -12.56 31.75
CA ILE A 174 14.72 -13.24 32.62
C ILE A 174 16.00 -13.46 31.81
N ARG A 175 17.14 -12.91 32.25
CA ARG A 175 18.44 -13.23 31.62
C ARG A 175 19.52 -13.39 32.67
N ALA A 176 20.53 -14.17 32.30
CA ALA A 176 21.78 -14.28 33.03
C ALA A 176 22.97 -14.18 32.08
N TYR A 177 24.02 -13.50 32.51
CA TYR A 177 25.25 -13.30 31.75
C TYR A 177 26.44 -13.22 32.70
N THR A 178 27.63 -13.50 32.20
CA THR A 178 28.86 -13.42 33.00
C THR A 178 29.51 -12.06 32.77
N GLY A 179 30.03 -11.45 33.83
CA GLY A 179 30.75 -10.19 33.75
C GLY A 179 31.67 -9.98 34.95
N GLU A 180 32.27 -8.82 35.02
CA GLU A 180 33.11 -8.41 36.15
C GLU A 180 32.31 -7.50 37.09
N LEU A 181 32.43 -7.78 38.38
CA LEU A 181 31.87 -6.99 39.46
C LEU A 181 33.01 -6.40 40.27
N GLU A 182 33.10 -5.08 40.33
CA GLU A 182 33.95 -4.39 41.29
C GLU A 182 33.24 -4.35 42.65
N TYR A 183 33.77 -5.06 43.63
CA TYR A 183 33.24 -5.11 44.99
C TYR A 183 34.40 -4.92 45.99
N GLU A 184 34.28 -3.92 46.87
CA GLU A 184 35.30 -3.57 47.89
C GLU A 184 36.72 -3.39 47.30
N GLY A 185 36.82 -2.83 46.08
CA GLY A 185 38.10 -2.56 45.41
C GLY A 185 38.75 -3.79 44.74
N THR A 186 38.04 -4.92 44.66
CA THR A 186 38.48 -6.11 43.93
C THR A 186 37.52 -6.43 42.79
N ASN A 187 38.06 -6.70 41.59
CA ASN A 187 37.27 -7.20 40.47
C ASN A 187 37.08 -8.70 40.60
N ILE A 188 35.83 -9.13 40.68
CA ILE A 188 35.43 -10.52 40.81
C ILE A 188 34.61 -10.87 39.57
N THR A 189 34.95 -11.97 38.89
CA THR A 189 34.09 -12.49 37.83
C THR A 189 32.85 -13.13 38.44
N VAL A 190 31.68 -12.68 38.00
CA VAL A 190 30.39 -13.10 38.54
C VAL A 190 29.41 -13.45 37.42
N ASP A 191 28.43 -14.28 37.77
CA ASP A 191 27.22 -14.48 36.98
C ASP A 191 26.16 -13.49 37.45
N PHE A 192 25.84 -12.53 36.59
CA PHE A 192 24.72 -11.62 36.77
C PHE A 192 23.41 -12.32 36.37
N PHE A 193 22.36 -12.07 37.15
CA PHE A 193 21.00 -12.45 36.86
C PHE A 193 20.08 -11.26 37.06
N HIS A 194 19.17 -11.04 36.11
CA HIS A 194 18.07 -10.11 36.31
C HIS A 194 16.74 -10.74 35.92
N LEU A 195 15.74 -10.43 36.74
CA LEU A 195 14.33 -10.67 36.45
C LEU A 195 13.70 -9.31 36.19
N GLY A 196 13.50 -9.00 34.92
CA GLY A 196 12.97 -7.70 34.53
C GLY A 196 13.81 -6.55 35.11
N ARG A 197 13.11 -5.63 35.76
CA ARG A 197 13.66 -4.52 36.57
C ARG A 197 13.38 -4.67 38.08
N ILE A 198 12.92 -5.85 38.52
CA ILE A 198 12.51 -6.07 39.92
C ILE A 198 13.60 -6.68 40.80
N ALA A 199 14.51 -7.44 40.19
CA ALA A 199 15.63 -8.05 40.88
C ALA A 199 16.85 -8.07 39.96
N PHE A 200 17.98 -7.57 40.47
CA PHE A 200 19.28 -7.68 39.83
C PHE A 200 20.28 -8.16 40.86
N VAL A 201 20.87 -9.33 40.59
CA VAL A 201 21.75 -10.03 41.50
C VAL A 201 23.00 -10.50 40.77
N ALA A 202 24.07 -10.67 41.54
CA ALA A 202 25.33 -11.22 41.08
C ALA A 202 25.68 -12.43 41.96
N GLN A 203 26.20 -13.49 41.34
CA GLN A 203 26.69 -14.67 42.04
C GLN A 203 28.15 -14.93 41.67
N SER A 204 29.00 -15.22 42.64
CA SER A 204 30.38 -15.62 42.38
C SER A 204 30.44 -16.99 41.69
N LEU A 205 31.41 -17.20 40.80
CA LEU A 205 31.56 -18.46 40.05
C LEU A 205 31.81 -19.69 40.95
N ASP A 206 32.33 -19.48 42.16
CA ASP A 206 32.50 -20.53 43.17
C ASP A 206 31.21 -20.88 43.92
N LEU A 207 30.10 -20.21 43.60
CA LEU A 207 28.77 -20.39 44.19
C LEU A 207 28.70 -20.13 45.70
N LYS A 208 29.65 -19.37 46.27
CA LYS A 208 29.70 -19.08 47.72
C LYS A 208 29.15 -17.73 48.11
N ASN A 209 29.14 -16.76 47.20
CA ASN A 209 28.72 -15.40 47.50
C ASN A 209 27.65 -14.94 46.51
N VAL A 210 26.71 -14.17 47.03
CA VAL A 210 25.65 -13.53 46.25
C VAL A 210 25.46 -12.11 46.71
N TRP A 211 25.19 -11.23 45.76
CA TRP A 211 24.94 -9.82 46.00
C TRP A 211 23.66 -9.40 45.28
N ALA A 212 22.90 -8.50 45.88
CA ALA A 212 21.80 -7.80 45.23
C ALA A 212 22.19 -6.35 44.96
N TRP A 213 21.70 -5.81 43.86
CA TRP A 213 21.81 -4.38 43.58
C TRP A 213 20.74 -3.61 44.35
N ASP A 214 21.17 -2.65 45.16
CA ASP A 214 20.29 -1.63 45.73
C ASP A 214 20.28 -0.41 44.82
N ASN A 215 19.12 -0.12 44.21
CA ASN A 215 19.00 1.02 43.31
C ASN A 215 18.90 2.37 44.04
N LYS A 216 18.52 2.40 45.33
CA LYS A 216 18.47 3.64 46.12
C LYS A 216 19.87 4.10 46.49
N ASP A 217 20.67 3.19 47.03
CA ASP A 217 22.04 3.49 47.45
C ASP A 217 23.07 3.33 46.32
N ARG A 218 22.62 2.84 45.14
CA ARG A 218 23.44 2.56 43.95
C ARG A 218 24.66 1.70 44.28
N LYS A 219 24.44 0.65 45.08
CA LYS A 219 25.50 -0.22 45.62
C LYS A 219 25.09 -1.69 45.62
N TRP A 220 26.09 -2.54 45.56
CA TRP A 220 25.94 -3.98 45.77
C TRP A 220 25.90 -4.30 47.26
N VAL A 221 24.88 -5.03 47.69
CA VAL A 221 24.72 -5.50 49.07
C VAL A 221 24.87 -7.02 49.09
N LYS A 222 25.77 -7.52 49.93
CA LYS A 222 25.95 -8.96 50.12
C LYS A 222 24.72 -9.57 50.79
N LEU A 223 24.22 -10.66 50.22
CA LEU A 223 23.06 -11.40 50.73
C LEU A 223 23.51 -12.53 51.66
N ASP A 224 22.57 -13.00 52.48
CA ASP A 224 22.74 -14.18 53.32
C ASP A 224 22.79 -15.48 52.50
N ASP A 225 23.41 -16.51 53.06
CA ASP A 225 23.67 -17.79 52.42
C ASP A 225 22.39 -18.53 52.00
N GLU A 226 21.25 -18.21 52.61
CA GLU A 226 19.92 -18.73 52.24
C GLU A 226 19.57 -18.45 50.77
N PHE A 227 20.07 -17.34 50.20
CA PHE A 227 19.78 -16.92 48.82
C PHE A 227 20.68 -17.58 47.77
N ILE A 228 21.78 -18.24 48.17
CA ILE A 228 22.73 -18.88 47.24
C ILE A 228 22.02 -19.92 46.36
N ARG A 229 21.32 -20.87 46.98
CA ARG A 229 20.63 -21.96 46.25
C ARG A 229 19.52 -21.43 45.33
N PRO A 230 18.58 -20.59 45.80
CA PRO A 230 17.58 -19.95 44.95
C PRO A 230 18.18 -19.24 43.73
N ILE A 231 19.17 -18.37 43.93
CA ILE A 231 19.78 -17.59 42.85
C ILE A 231 20.51 -18.50 41.85
N THR A 232 21.18 -19.57 42.32
CA THR A 232 21.79 -20.57 41.44
C THR A 232 20.75 -21.20 40.52
N THR A 233 19.58 -21.59 41.07
CA THR A 233 18.47 -22.14 40.28
C THR A 233 17.95 -21.11 39.29
N ALA A 234 17.76 -19.85 39.70
CA ALA A 234 17.34 -18.76 38.82
C ALA A 234 18.30 -18.53 37.63
N ILE A 235 19.61 -18.52 37.88
CA ILE A 235 20.63 -18.40 36.82
C ILE A 235 20.53 -19.59 35.86
N ARG A 236 20.38 -20.82 36.36
CA ARG A 236 20.22 -22.00 35.51
C ARG A 236 18.94 -21.95 34.67
N MET A 237 17.83 -21.49 35.23
CA MET A 237 16.58 -21.28 34.49
C MET A 237 16.74 -20.22 33.40
N ALA A 238 17.37 -19.08 33.71
CA ALA A 238 17.65 -18.02 32.74
C ALA A 238 18.52 -18.51 31.58
N ARG A 239 19.47 -19.41 31.86
CA ARG A 239 20.33 -20.08 30.88
C ARG A 239 19.66 -21.27 30.18
N LYS A 240 18.40 -21.58 30.48
CA LYS A 240 17.65 -22.75 29.96
C LYS A 240 18.32 -24.09 30.28
N GLN A 241 19.08 -24.16 31.37
CA GLN A 241 19.73 -25.37 31.87
C GLN A 241 18.83 -26.14 32.85
N ALA A 242 17.71 -25.55 33.27
CA ALA A 242 16.71 -26.12 34.15
C ALA A 242 15.29 -25.68 33.69
N PRO A 243 14.24 -26.47 33.98
CA PRO A 243 12.86 -26.06 33.74
C PRO A 243 12.49 -24.85 34.61
N PHE A 244 11.47 -24.09 34.20
CA PHE A 244 10.93 -23.00 35.01
C PHE A 244 10.30 -23.52 36.30
N ASP A 245 10.66 -22.90 37.41
CA ASP A 245 10.20 -23.23 38.76
C ASP A 245 10.11 -21.96 39.62
N LEU A 246 9.47 -22.05 40.78
CA LEU A 246 9.35 -20.97 41.75
C LEU A 246 10.67 -20.79 42.50
N VAL A 247 11.18 -19.56 42.51
CA VAL A 247 12.44 -19.21 43.18
C VAL A 247 12.23 -18.00 44.09
N LYS A 248 12.78 -18.09 45.30
CA LYS A 248 12.86 -16.97 46.25
C LYS A 248 13.93 -15.99 45.76
N LEU A 249 13.50 -14.78 45.42
CA LEU A 249 14.39 -13.69 45.01
C LEU A 249 14.38 -12.57 46.06
N PRO A 250 15.52 -11.89 46.26
CA PRO A 250 15.60 -10.70 47.10
C PRO A 250 14.93 -9.54 46.36
N ILE A 251 13.63 -9.39 46.55
CA ILE A 251 12.87 -8.24 46.02
C ILE A 251 12.82 -7.16 47.09
N GLN A 252 13.16 -5.93 46.70
CA GLN A 252 12.93 -4.77 47.55
C GLN A 252 11.41 -4.57 47.66
N ALA A 253 10.90 -4.40 48.88
CA ALA A 253 9.48 -4.17 49.09
C ALA A 253 9.05 -2.88 48.37
N ALA A 254 7.85 -2.89 47.77
CA ALA A 254 7.29 -1.71 47.14
C ALA A 254 7.20 -0.59 48.19
N GLU A 255 7.86 0.54 47.90
CA GLU A 255 7.73 1.74 48.71
C GLU A 255 6.29 2.24 48.53
N ASN A 256 5.51 2.26 49.62
CA ASN A 256 4.20 2.87 49.60
C ASN A 256 4.37 4.34 49.22
N VAL A 257 3.98 4.69 48.00
CA VAL A 257 3.84 6.08 47.59
C VAL A 257 2.72 6.67 48.44
N GLN A 258 3.08 7.47 49.44
CA GLN A 258 2.17 8.39 50.12
C GLN A 258 1.99 9.66 49.28
#